data_AF-A0A2N6CZJ1-F1
#
_entry.id   AF-A0A2N6CZJ1-F1
#
_cell.length_a   1.000
_cell.length_b   1.000
_cell.length_c   1.000
_cell.angle_alpha   90.00
_cell.angle_beta   90.00
_cell.angle_gamma   90.00
#
_symmetry.space_group_name_H-M   'P 1'
#
loop_
_entity.id
_entity.type
_entity.pdbx_description
1 polymer ?
#
loop_
_entity_poly.entity_id
_entity_poly.type
_entity_poly.pdbx_seq_one_letter_code
_entity_poly.pdbx_strand_id
1 'polypeptide(L)'
;MGAGVLMVLLSAVFVWWAMLPRTPRELFLARCSSCHELRIARLCEFEPALRPAIVDVMRHEHGADQVISAEEALAIRDYLKEALICP
;
A
#
# COMPACT_ATOMS: atom_id res chain seq x y z
N MET A 1 -6.68 -18.35 -33.95
CA MET A 1 -6.40 -17.11 -33.18
C MET A 1 -6.71 -17.24 -31.68
N GLY A 2 -7.50 -18.23 -31.21
CA GLY A 2 -7.92 -18.32 -29.80
C GLY A 2 -6.85 -18.79 -28.78
N ALA A 3 -5.94 -19.69 -29.15
CA ALA A 3 -4.98 -20.26 -28.18
C ALA A 3 -3.89 -19.26 -27.72
N GLY A 4 -3.42 -18.39 -28.63
CA GLY A 4 -2.40 -17.39 -28.31
C GLY A 4 -2.91 -16.28 -27.40
N VAL A 5 -4.14 -15.80 -27.63
CA VAL A 5 -4.78 -14.78 -26.77
C VAL A 5 -5.01 -15.30 -25.35
N LEU A 6 -5.43 -16.57 -25.23
CA LEU A 6 -5.64 -17.20 -23.92
C LEU A 6 -4.32 -17.32 -23.13
N MET A 7 -3.22 -17.72 -23.77
CA MET A 7 -1.91 -17.77 -23.11
C MET A 7 -1.44 -16.40 -22.63
N VAL A 8 -1.65 -15.34 -23.43
CA VAL A 8 -1.28 -13.97 -23.06
C VAL A 8 -2.10 -13.45 -21.87
N LEU A 9 -3.40 -13.74 -21.82
CA LEU A 9 -4.24 -13.35 -20.69
C LEU A 9 -3.85 -14.10 -19.40
N LEU A 10 -3.56 -15.40 -19.50
CA LEU A 10 -3.14 -16.20 -18.35
C LEU A 10 -1.79 -15.74 -17.78
N SER A 11 -0.82 -15.42 -18.63
CA SER A 11 0.47 -14.88 -18.19
C SER A 11 0.33 -13.49 -17.58
N ALA A 12 -0.53 -12.62 -18.13
CA ALA A 12 -0.82 -11.31 -17.55
C ALA A 12 -1.46 -11.42 -16.16
N VAL A 13 -2.42 -12.33 -15.97
CA VAL A 13 -3.05 -12.59 -14.66
C VAL A 13 -2.04 -13.14 -13.66
N PHE A 14 -1.19 -14.08 -14.09
CA PHE A 14 -0.15 -14.64 -13.21
C PHE A 14 0.86 -13.60 -12.78
N VAL A 15 1.32 -12.75 -13.70
CA VAL A 15 2.23 -11.65 -13.42
C VAL A 15 1.58 -10.62 -12.49
N TRP A 16 0.32 -10.26 -12.73
CA TRP A 16 -0.43 -9.37 -11.84
C TRP A 16 -0.55 -9.95 -10.42
N TRP A 17 -0.90 -11.22 -10.31
CA TRP A 17 -1.02 -11.91 -9.02
C TRP A 17 0.33 -12.00 -8.28
N ALA A 18 1.42 -12.21 -9.02
CA ALA A 18 2.77 -12.22 -8.45
C ALA A 18 3.22 -10.85 -7.93
N MET A 19 2.67 -9.74 -8.46
CA MET A 19 2.99 -8.36 -8.06
C MET A 19 2.11 -7.85 -6.90
N LEU A 20 1.12 -8.62 -6.44
CA LEU A 20 0.31 -8.22 -5.30
C LEU A 20 1.16 -8.20 -4.01
N PRO A 21 1.10 -7.14 -3.20
CA PRO A 21 1.82 -7.08 -1.93
C PRO A 21 1.33 -8.18 -0.98
N ARG A 22 2.27 -8.98 -0.44
CA ARG A 22 1.97 -10.13 0.42
C ARG A 22 2.18 -9.85 1.90
N THR A 23 2.88 -8.76 2.23
CA THR A 23 3.14 -8.35 3.61
C THR A 23 2.56 -6.95 3.88
N PRO A 24 2.23 -6.61 5.14
CA PRO A 24 1.79 -5.26 5.49
C PRO A 24 2.82 -4.18 5.12
N ARG A 25 4.12 -4.50 5.21
CA ARG A 25 5.20 -3.62 4.76
C ARG A 25 5.16 -3.38 3.26
N GLU A 26 5.02 -4.43 2.45
CA GLU A 26 4.92 -4.29 0.99
C GLU A 26 3.67 -3.52 0.60
N LEU A 27 2.54 -3.78 1.26
CA LEU A 27 1.30 -3.05 1.03
C LEU A 27 1.47 -1.57 1.35
N PHE A 28 2.04 -1.24 2.52
CA PHE A 28 2.36 0.13 2.90
C PHE A 28 3.25 0.82 1.87
N LEU A 29 4.36 0.19 1.46
CA LEU A 29 5.27 0.78 0.49
C LEU A 29 4.57 1.00 -0.86
N ALA A 30 3.91 -0.03 -1.40
CA ALA A 30 3.26 0.05 -2.70
C ALA A 30 2.16 1.11 -2.75
N ARG A 31 1.36 1.24 -1.68
CA ARG A 31 0.26 2.20 -1.61
C ARG A 31 0.74 3.61 -1.28
N CYS A 32 1.54 3.78 -0.23
CA CYS A 32 1.96 5.10 0.25
C CYS A 32 3.08 5.75 -0.58
N SER A 33 3.68 5.05 -1.55
CA SER A 33 4.61 5.63 -2.53
C SER A 33 3.98 5.87 -3.92
N SER A 34 2.68 5.62 -4.09
CA SER A 34 2.03 5.64 -5.41
C SER A 34 1.80 7.05 -5.96
N CYS A 35 1.54 8.03 -5.09
CA CYS A 35 1.25 9.41 -5.48
C CYS A 35 2.47 10.32 -5.35
N HIS A 36 3.35 10.07 -4.40
CA HIS A 36 4.54 10.86 -4.13
C HIS A 36 5.62 10.02 -3.43
N GLU A 37 6.81 10.59 -3.30
CA GLU A 37 7.89 9.98 -2.53
C GLU A 37 7.46 9.71 -1.08
N LEU A 38 7.68 8.48 -0.61
CA LEU A 38 7.38 8.07 0.77
C LEU A 38 8.58 8.38 1.68
N ARG A 39 8.49 9.47 2.43
CA ARG A 39 9.55 9.92 3.35
C ARG A 39 9.37 9.32 4.74
N ILE A 40 9.83 8.09 4.94
CA ILE A 40 9.69 7.36 6.21
C ILE A 40 10.27 8.15 7.40
N ALA A 41 11.39 8.86 7.21
CA ALA A 41 11.98 9.71 8.25
C ALA A 41 10.97 10.74 8.82
N ARG A 42 10.11 11.32 7.98
CA ARG A 42 9.06 12.27 8.42
C ARG A 42 7.98 11.58 9.24
N LEU A 43 7.59 10.36 8.87
CA LEU A 43 6.62 9.57 9.65
C LEU A 43 7.19 9.20 11.02
N CYS A 44 8.51 9.00 11.10
CA CYS A 44 9.22 8.68 12.32
C CYS A 44 9.41 9.86 13.28
N GLU A 45 9.18 11.10 12.83
CA GLU A 45 9.11 12.29 13.70
C GLU A 45 7.86 12.26 14.60
N PHE A 46 6.87 11.42 14.30
CA PHE A 46 5.65 11.26 15.09
C PHE A 46 5.72 10.05 16.04
N GLU A 47 5.08 10.20 17.20
CA GLU A 47 4.84 9.11 18.15
C GLU A 47 4.14 7.91 17.47
N PRO A 48 4.51 6.66 17.78
CA PRO A 48 3.94 5.48 17.14
C PRO A 48 2.41 5.43 17.14
N ALA A 49 1.78 5.92 18.21
CA ALA A 49 0.33 5.98 18.33
C ALA A 49 -0.36 6.97 17.36
N LEU A 50 0.37 7.99 16.88
CA LEU A 50 -0.16 9.02 15.98
C LEU A 50 0.04 8.69 14.50
N ARG A 51 1.02 7.85 14.18
CA ARG A 51 1.35 7.50 12.78
C ARG A 51 0.16 6.97 11.98
N PRO A 52 -0.75 6.12 12.51
CA PRO A 52 -1.90 5.63 11.76
C PRO A 52 -2.81 6.73 11.21
N ALA A 53 -2.89 7.88 11.90
CA ALA A 53 -3.78 8.97 11.51
C ALA A 53 -3.44 9.55 10.13
N ILE A 54 -2.19 9.42 9.67
CA ILE A 54 -1.79 9.88 8.33
C ILE A 54 -2.56 9.14 7.22
N VAL A 55 -2.92 7.87 7.46
CA VAL A 55 -3.67 7.08 6.47
C VAL A 55 -5.06 7.65 6.29
N ASP A 56 -5.69 8.08 7.38
CA ASP A 56 -7.03 8.66 7.35
C ASP A 56 -7.00 10.03 6.68
N VAL A 57 -6.02 10.89 7.02
CA VAL A 57 -5.81 12.18 6.36
C VAL A 57 -5.60 12.00 4.86
N MET A 58 -4.70 11.10 4.45
CA MET A 58 -4.43 10.87 3.03
C MET A 58 -5.66 10.35 2.29
N ARG A 59 -6.43 9.44 2.89
CA ARG A 59 -7.64 8.89 2.26
C ARG A 59 -8.76 9.92 2.14
N HIS A 60 -9.01 10.70 3.19
CA HIS A 60 -10.17 11.60 3.23
C HIS A 60 -9.90 12.98 2.65
N GLU A 61 -8.68 13.50 2.81
CA GLU A 61 -8.34 14.88 2.42
C GLU A 61 -7.51 14.95 1.14
N HIS A 62 -6.82 13.88 0.78
CA HIS A 62 -5.90 13.84 -0.37
C HIS A 62 -6.28 12.79 -1.44
N GLY A 63 -7.48 12.20 -1.35
CA GLY A 63 -8.01 11.30 -2.38
C GLY A 63 -7.32 9.94 -2.47
N ALA A 64 -6.56 9.54 -1.44
CA ALA A 64 -5.91 8.22 -1.43
C ALA A 64 -6.90 7.07 -1.28
N ASP A 65 -8.18 7.33 -1.00
CA ASP A 65 -9.26 6.34 -1.02
C ASP A 65 -9.46 5.69 -2.40
N GLN A 66 -9.03 6.37 -3.47
CA GLN A 66 -9.02 5.84 -4.83
C GLN A 66 -8.00 4.71 -5.05
N VAL A 67 -6.96 4.66 -4.22
CA VAL A 67 -5.85 3.71 -4.35
C VAL A 67 -5.62 2.85 -3.10
N ILE A 68 -6.26 3.18 -1.97
CA ILE A 68 -6.22 2.46 -0.70
C ILE A 68 -7.65 2.14 -0.26
N SER A 69 -8.02 0.85 -0.35
CA SER A 69 -9.32 0.37 0.13
C SER A 69 -9.46 0.53 1.65
N ALA A 70 -10.68 0.41 2.18
CA ALA A 70 -10.90 0.46 3.63
C ALA A 70 -10.18 -0.67 4.39
N GLU A 71 -10.09 -1.86 3.77
CA GLU A 71 -9.41 -3.03 4.31
C GLU A 71 -7.88 -2.85 4.29
N GLU A 72 -7.35 -2.33 3.18
CA GLU A 72 -5.93 -1.99 3.08
C GLU A 72 -5.54 -0.90 4.08
N ALA A 73 -6.41 0.09 4.29
CA ALA A 73 -6.19 1.14 5.28
C ALA A 73 -6.07 0.58 6.70
N LEU A 74 -6.91 -0.39 7.08
CA LEU A 74 -6.79 -1.10 8.35
C LEU A 74 -5.42 -1.77 8.50
N ALA A 75 -5.02 -2.57 7.51
CA ALA A 75 -3.75 -3.29 7.54
C ALA A 75 -2.53 -2.35 7.59
N ILE A 76 -2.55 -1.24 6.85
CA ILE A 76 -1.48 -0.24 6.87
C ILE A 76 -1.43 0.47 8.22
N ARG A 77 -2.57 0.85 8.80
CA ARG A 77 -2.62 1.48 10.14
C ARG A 77 -2.03 0.57 11.21
N ASP A 78 -2.36 -0.71 11.18
CA ASP A 78 -1.81 -1.71 12.12
C ASP A 78 -0.29 -1.84 11.94
N TYR A 79 0.17 -1.91 10.68
CA TYR A 79 1.61 -1.91 10.40
C TYR A 79 2.34 -0.67 10.92
N LEU A 80 1.79 0.53 10.70
CA LEU A 80 2.38 1.79 11.16
C LEU A 80 2.47 1.88 12.68
N LYS A 81 1.50 1.30 13.38
CA LYS A 81 1.43 1.29 14.84
C LYS A 81 2.35 0.25 15.47
N GLU A 82 2.40 -0.95 14.91
CA GLU A 82 2.98 -2.13 15.59
C GLU A 82 4.33 -2.57 15.02
N ALA A 83 4.61 -2.31 13.74
CA ALA A 83 5.70 -2.97 13.02
C ALA A 83 6.60 -2.02 12.21
N LEU A 84 6.25 -0.73 12.07
CA LEU A 84 7.11 0.24 11.40
C LEU A 84 8.38 0.48 12.22
N ILE A 85 9.51 0.03 11.67
CA ILE A 85 10.84 0.30 12.21
C ILE A 85 11.33 1.65 11.69
N CYS A 86 11.63 2.55 12.61
CA CYS A 86 12.23 3.84 12.31
C CYS A 86 13.77 3.75 12.33
N PRO A 87 14.45 4.32 11.33
CA PRO A 87 15.91 4.40 11.29
C PRO A 87 16.47 5.38 12.33
#